data_AF-A0A3Q3C505-F1
#
_entry.id   AF-A0A3Q3C505-F1
#
_cell.length_a   1.000
_cell.length_b   1.000
_cell.length_c   1.000
_cell.angle_alpha   90.00
_cell.angle_beta   90.00
_cell.angle_gamma   90.00
#
_symmetry.space_group_name_H-M   'P 1'
#
loop_
_entity.id
_entity.type
_entity.pdbx_description
1 polymer ?
#
loop_
_entity_poly.entity_id
_entity_poly.type
_entity_poly.pdbx_seq_one_letter_code
_entity_poly.pdbx_strand_id
1 'polypeptide(L)'
;MERNSDETNTASPVSPQMSSRTDFCRRCLSAWSSTSTFEISPQNLTSSSPTHSSPCSPVFSSQNKSCQTVESSLIPCDACHQVQTLLRKTGDALVDLLQSEGLPSSLQPLLAAVDDSLELGRMTAGDVSQWANEQRRDTRRLEKHLQDVRCTVQPLKDRLAAAEEEQKRFRSQLERAQKDFNQEKEKLQINSVQLEFSLQKAQRVIKETEKRLHEEQQQHKRDTMSLEEMNFKLKEEIALQQNTLKALEHEKKGLQESLNTLQIEEEACSKLQHRIQQLESQISDIQLLLDKEKAKYQSACRQQESMQAKQKSLLERVNALDEECEELQKQLGEREERQIGLQSQLQQMSEEKEELWAQLTQQQDLCSKLQNEKQTLQKHTDELKNCVDELKEYVQALRERERLLVAFPELSPLAQPQSTGNVLLDMEQQLQANSIRIKVLEQENSTLLRSLEKLGERAQHNASREAFTQQTHTASLPSTPTEKRPAQSSDAARLGYVNRGKEAGGGESGVESEDRVSASPLSIQIHLQTLHLNTACTAAKSPAKVHSPSQLYHSRAWNQRKK
;
A
#
# COMPACT_ATOMS: atom_id res chain seq x y z
N MET A 1 49.34 -31.89 3.76
CA MET A 1 50.18 -31.07 2.86
C MET A 1 51.60 -31.18 3.34
N GLU A 2 52.47 -31.48 2.40
CA GLU A 2 53.86 -31.86 2.59
C GLU A 2 54.71 -30.66 2.99
N ARG A 3 55.92 -30.95 3.48
CA ARG A 3 56.98 -29.96 3.65
C ARG A 3 58.24 -30.48 2.97
N ASN A 4 58.30 -30.30 1.65
CA ASN A 4 59.54 -30.40 0.88
C ASN A 4 60.55 -29.42 1.50
N SER A 5 61.76 -29.85 1.85
CA SER A 5 62.89 -30.17 0.94
C SER A 5 63.43 -28.92 0.27
N ASP A 6 64.64 -28.52 0.70
CA ASP A 6 65.61 -27.83 -0.15
C ASP A 6 67.01 -28.34 0.23
N GLU A 7 67.75 -28.83 -0.76
CA GLU A 7 69.09 -29.41 -0.60
C GLU A 7 70.15 -28.48 -1.20
N THR A 8 71.13 -28.04 -0.41
CA THR A 8 72.31 -27.34 -0.96
C THR A 8 73.46 -28.31 -1.23
N ASN A 9 73.34 -29.03 -2.35
CA ASN A 9 74.44 -29.81 -2.91
C ASN A 9 75.66 -28.92 -3.19
N THR A 10 76.85 -29.34 -2.74
CA THR A 10 78.12 -28.67 -3.10
C THR A 10 79.07 -29.68 -3.75
N ALA A 11 79.10 -29.69 -5.09
CA ALA A 11 79.98 -30.54 -5.87
C ALA A 11 81.16 -29.75 -6.43
N SER A 12 82.37 -30.31 -6.32
CA SER A 12 83.57 -29.81 -7.02
C SER A 12 83.41 -29.96 -8.54
N PRO A 13 84.10 -29.12 -9.33
CA PRO A 13 84.90 -29.70 -10.39
C PRO A 13 86.28 -29.03 -10.64
N VAL A 14 87.27 -29.91 -10.84
CA VAL A 14 88.29 -29.87 -11.91
C VAL A 14 89.18 -28.62 -12.06
N SER A 15 90.48 -28.81 -11.76
CA SER A 15 91.59 -28.02 -12.34
C SER A 15 91.89 -28.44 -13.78
N PRO A 16 92.40 -27.53 -14.63
CA PRO A 16 93.47 -27.94 -15.55
C PRO A 16 94.55 -26.87 -15.84
N GLN A 17 95.82 -27.30 -15.76
CA GLN A 17 96.89 -27.11 -16.79
C GLN A 17 97.32 -25.66 -17.23
N MET A 18 98.49 -25.40 -17.84
CA MET A 18 99.80 -26.07 -17.98
C MET A 18 100.85 -25.06 -18.52
N SER A 19 102.10 -25.52 -18.69
CA SER A 19 103.22 -24.93 -19.46
C SER A 19 104.16 -24.03 -18.65
N SER A 20 105.49 -24.07 -18.84
CA SER A 20 106.33 -24.73 -19.87
C SER A 20 107.45 -25.57 -19.18
N ARG A 21 107.98 -26.68 -19.71
CA ARG A 21 108.73 -26.95 -20.98
C ARG A 21 109.93 -26.02 -21.17
N THR A 22 111.15 -26.45 -21.51
CA THR A 22 111.85 -27.76 -21.57
C THR A 22 113.36 -27.47 -21.26
N ASP A 23 114.39 -28.33 -21.24
CA ASP A 23 114.76 -29.46 -22.13
C ASP A 23 115.78 -30.42 -21.49
N PHE A 24 116.12 -31.49 -22.22
CA PHE A 24 116.92 -32.63 -21.73
C PHE A 24 118.26 -32.78 -22.47
N CYS A 25 119.29 -33.27 -21.75
CA CYS A 25 120.48 -33.99 -22.26
C CYS A 25 121.53 -33.27 -23.15
N ARG A 26 122.78 -33.28 -22.69
CA ARG A 26 123.86 -34.01 -23.40
C ARG A 26 124.95 -34.50 -22.44
N ARG A 27 125.68 -35.53 -22.88
CA ARG A 27 126.85 -36.13 -22.20
C ARG A 27 128.12 -35.30 -22.48
N CYS A 28 129.09 -35.29 -21.55
CA CYS A 28 130.34 -36.05 -21.73
C CYS A 28 131.34 -35.90 -20.57
N LEU A 29 132.00 -37.04 -20.26
CA LEU A 29 133.43 -37.21 -19.91
C LEU A 29 134.11 -36.33 -18.83
N SER A 30 134.40 -37.00 -17.71
CA SER A 30 135.71 -37.09 -17.03
C SER A 30 136.62 -35.85 -16.84
N ALA A 31 136.92 -35.59 -15.57
CA ALA A 31 138.21 -35.20 -15.01
C ALA A 31 138.94 -33.93 -15.51
N TRP A 32 139.24 -33.04 -14.57
CA TRP A 32 140.61 -32.52 -14.43
C TRP A 32 140.96 -32.19 -12.97
N SER A 33 142.23 -32.41 -12.64
CA SER A 33 142.92 -31.73 -11.54
C SER A 33 143.69 -30.55 -12.11
N SER A 34 143.84 -29.48 -11.32
CA SER A 34 144.95 -28.51 -11.34
C SER A 34 145.35 -27.84 -12.67
N THR A 35 145.08 -26.54 -12.77
CA THR A 35 146.00 -25.56 -13.40
C THR A 35 146.23 -24.41 -12.41
N SER A 36 147.44 -23.99 -12.02
CA SER A 36 148.74 -23.82 -12.71
C SER A 36 148.92 -22.43 -13.34
N THR A 37 150.19 -22.02 -13.49
CA THR A 37 150.73 -21.09 -14.51
C THR A 37 150.85 -19.61 -14.09
N PHE A 38 151.99 -18.93 -14.23
CA PHE A 38 153.43 -19.33 -14.28
C PHE A 38 154.30 -18.05 -14.22
N GLU A 39 155.60 -18.19 -13.92
CA GLU A 39 156.81 -17.63 -14.59
C GLU A 39 158.02 -17.90 -13.63
N ILE A 40 159.10 -18.61 -13.96
CA ILE A 40 160.14 -18.42 -15.03
C ILE A 40 161.09 -17.27 -14.60
N SER A 41 162.43 -17.39 -14.53
CA SER A 41 163.41 -18.30 -15.17
C SER A 41 164.66 -18.62 -14.26
N PRO A 42 165.67 -19.42 -14.69
CA PRO A 42 166.67 -20.07 -13.81
C PRO A 42 168.13 -19.54 -13.95
N GLN A 43 169.13 -20.42 -13.76
CA GLN A 43 170.60 -20.27 -13.79
C GLN A 43 171.24 -19.94 -12.40
N ASN A 44 172.44 -20.46 -12.03
CA ASN A 44 173.32 -21.43 -12.69
C ASN A 44 174.24 -22.18 -11.69
N LEU A 45 174.80 -23.30 -12.17
CA LEU A 45 176.10 -23.98 -11.91
C LEU A 45 176.99 -23.67 -10.66
N THR A 46 177.93 -24.61 -10.43
CA THR A 46 178.98 -24.67 -9.37
C THR A 46 178.45 -25.13 -8.00
N SER A 47 178.96 -26.17 -7.33
CA SER A 47 180.22 -26.93 -7.43
C SER A 47 181.48 -26.25 -6.88
N SER A 48 181.64 -26.28 -5.54
CA SER A 48 182.97 -26.35 -4.92
C SER A 48 182.91 -26.83 -3.46
N SER A 49 183.50 -27.99 -3.19
CA SER A 49 184.01 -28.30 -1.85
C SER A 49 185.44 -27.78 -1.72
N PRO A 50 185.75 -26.96 -0.72
CA PRO A 50 187.05 -26.97 -0.05
C PRO A 50 186.87 -27.58 1.35
N THR A 51 187.69 -28.52 1.84
CA THR A 51 189.08 -28.85 1.49
C THR A 51 190.06 -27.68 1.63
N HIS A 52 189.83 -26.85 2.65
CA HIS A 52 190.88 -26.13 3.37
C HIS A 52 190.97 -26.65 4.80
N SER A 53 192.13 -26.84 5.42
CA SER A 53 193.48 -27.09 4.91
C SER A 53 194.33 -27.41 6.14
N SER A 54 195.02 -28.55 6.18
CA SER A 54 195.96 -28.82 7.28
C SER A 54 197.09 -27.79 7.24
N PRO A 55 197.40 -27.09 8.36
CA PRO A 55 198.77 -26.64 8.61
C PRO A 55 199.68 -27.87 8.62
N CYS A 56 200.90 -27.74 8.11
CA CYS A 56 201.79 -28.89 7.97
C CYS A 56 202.19 -29.50 9.32
N SER A 57 202.24 -30.84 9.29
CA SER A 57 203.30 -31.70 9.80
C SER A 57 204.60 -31.00 10.25
N PRO A 58 205.32 -31.63 11.18
CA PRO A 58 206.56 -32.26 10.69
C PRO A 58 206.45 -33.79 10.61
N VAL A 59 206.64 -34.35 9.41
CA VAL A 59 207.18 -35.71 9.29
C VAL A 59 208.67 -35.57 9.54
N PHE A 60 209.08 -35.62 10.80
CA PHE A 60 210.50 -35.71 11.13
C PHE A 60 211.02 -37.07 10.65
N SER A 61 211.73 -37.07 9.52
CA SER A 61 212.54 -38.20 9.07
C SER A 61 213.81 -38.31 9.93
N SER A 62 213.61 -38.65 11.20
CA SER A 62 214.63 -39.03 12.17
C SER A 62 214.14 -40.34 12.81
N GLN A 63 214.77 -41.50 12.60
CA GLN A 63 216.20 -41.73 12.87
C GLN A 63 216.69 -41.05 14.16
N ASN A 64 215.87 -41.07 15.20
CA ASN A 64 216.41 -41.15 16.55
C ASN A 64 216.00 -42.49 17.16
N LYS A 65 216.97 -43.38 17.37
CA LYS A 65 216.82 -44.55 18.26
C LYS A 65 216.89 -44.08 19.71
N SER A 66 215.94 -43.22 20.09
CA SER A 66 215.72 -42.87 21.49
C SER A 66 215.01 -44.07 22.12
N CYS A 67 215.80 -44.99 22.68
CA CYS A 67 215.26 -46.01 23.56
C CYS A 67 214.50 -45.29 24.68
N GLN A 68 213.22 -45.60 24.90
CA GLN A 68 212.58 -45.14 26.13
C GLN A 68 213.33 -45.76 27.31
N THR A 69 214.06 -44.93 28.05
CA THR A 69 214.47 -45.28 29.41
C THR A 69 213.21 -45.44 30.24
N VAL A 70 213.26 -46.30 31.27
CA VAL A 70 212.08 -46.66 32.07
C VAL A 70 211.35 -45.43 32.65
N GLU A 71 212.09 -44.35 32.94
CA GLU A 71 211.58 -43.06 33.40
C GLU A 71 210.76 -42.32 32.33
N SER A 72 211.16 -42.39 31.05
CA SER A 72 210.49 -41.71 29.94
C SER A 72 209.20 -42.40 29.45
N SER A 73 209.01 -43.69 29.77
CA SER A 73 207.76 -44.42 29.53
C SER A 73 206.62 -44.06 30.48
N LEU A 74 206.90 -43.31 31.56
CA LEU A 74 205.92 -42.94 32.59
C LEU A 74 205.15 -41.64 32.29
N ILE A 75 205.48 -40.95 31.19
CA ILE A 75 204.88 -39.66 30.82
C ILE A 75 204.19 -39.79 29.45
N PRO A 76 202.85 -39.60 29.36
CA PRO A 76 202.17 -39.57 28.07
C PRO A 76 202.62 -38.34 27.26
N CYS A 77 202.85 -38.53 25.96
CA CYS A 77 203.17 -37.43 25.04
C CYS A 77 201.98 -36.47 24.86
N ASP A 78 202.23 -35.27 24.34
CA ASP A 78 201.24 -34.18 24.27
C ASP A 78 199.95 -34.58 23.54
N ALA A 79 200.04 -35.39 22.48
CA ALA A 79 198.88 -35.92 21.77
C ALA A 79 198.01 -36.82 22.68
N CYS A 80 198.64 -37.73 23.43
CA CYS A 80 197.94 -38.57 24.40
C CYS A 80 197.35 -37.75 25.55
N HIS A 81 198.06 -36.73 26.04
CA HIS A 81 197.57 -35.83 27.09
C HIS A 81 196.37 -34.98 26.62
N GLN A 82 196.40 -34.47 25.38
CA GLN A 82 195.27 -33.77 24.78
C GLN A 82 194.06 -34.70 24.60
N VAL A 83 194.26 -35.94 24.15
CA VAL A 83 193.19 -36.95 24.06
C VAL A 83 192.59 -37.24 25.44
N GLN A 84 193.41 -37.48 26.46
CA GLN A 84 192.92 -37.70 27.85
C GLN A 84 192.16 -36.48 28.40
N THR A 85 192.60 -35.27 28.09
CA THR A 85 191.93 -34.03 28.52
C THR A 85 190.58 -33.83 27.82
N LEU A 86 190.49 -34.13 26.52
CA LEU A 86 189.23 -34.11 25.79
C LEU A 86 188.29 -35.24 26.26
N LEU A 87 188.83 -36.42 26.56
CA LEU A 87 188.10 -37.57 27.06
C LEU A 87 187.48 -37.31 28.44
N ARG A 88 188.19 -36.59 29.33
CA ARG A 88 187.62 -36.09 30.59
C ARG A 88 186.50 -35.08 30.36
N LYS A 89 186.76 -33.99 29.61
CA LYS A 89 185.76 -32.94 29.31
C LYS A 89 184.48 -33.45 28.62
N THR A 90 184.60 -34.44 27.75
CA THR A 90 183.44 -35.10 27.12
C THR A 90 182.78 -36.14 28.04
N GLY A 91 183.48 -36.57 29.09
CA GLY A 91 182.93 -37.33 30.20
C GLY A 91 182.10 -36.45 31.12
N ASP A 92 182.67 -35.35 31.62
CA ASP A 92 182.01 -34.36 32.48
C ASP A 92 180.64 -33.95 31.90
N ALA A 93 180.65 -33.44 30.66
CA ALA A 93 179.45 -33.00 29.96
C ALA A 93 178.44 -34.13 29.68
N LEU A 94 178.88 -35.40 29.67
CA LEU A 94 177.98 -36.55 29.55
C LEU A 94 177.38 -36.94 30.91
N VAL A 95 178.14 -36.80 32.01
CA VAL A 95 177.62 -37.00 33.37
C VAL A 95 176.59 -35.93 33.71
N ASP A 96 176.90 -34.65 33.45
CA ASP A 96 175.98 -33.53 33.66
C ASP A 96 174.67 -33.73 32.88
N LEU A 97 174.75 -34.15 31.60
CA LEU A 97 173.61 -34.42 30.75
C LEU A 97 172.81 -35.66 31.17
N LEU A 98 173.46 -36.70 31.71
CA LEU A 98 172.71 -37.81 32.30
C LEU A 98 172.01 -37.36 33.60
N GLN A 99 172.67 -36.56 34.44
CA GLN A 99 172.08 -36.04 35.67
C GLN A 99 170.90 -35.09 35.42
N SER A 100 170.95 -34.24 34.38
CA SER A 100 169.82 -33.34 34.03
C SER A 100 168.56 -34.12 33.64
N GLU A 101 168.72 -35.25 32.94
CA GLU A 101 167.63 -36.16 32.57
C GLU A 101 167.32 -37.21 33.67
N GLY A 102 167.93 -37.11 34.86
CA GLY A 102 167.71 -38.03 35.99
C GLY A 102 168.25 -39.46 35.80
N LEU A 103 169.18 -39.64 34.87
CA LEU A 103 169.78 -40.93 34.51
C LEU A 103 171.06 -41.20 35.32
N PRO A 104 171.29 -42.41 35.86
CA PRO A 104 172.55 -42.74 36.52
C PRO A 104 173.71 -42.83 35.51
N SER A 105 174.82 -42.13 35.76
CA SER A 105 176.04 -42.29 34.96
C SER A 105 176.88 -43.49 35.44
N SER A 106 177.38 -44.26 34.47
CA SER A 106 178.38 -45.32 34.65
C SER A 106 179.81 -44.77 34.71
N LEU A 107 180.01 -43.55 34.17
CA LEU A 107 181.29 -42.85 34.13
C LEU A 107 181.61 -42.07 35.41
N GLN A 108 180.60 -41.56 36.11
CA GLN A 108 180.76 -40.72 37.30
C GLN A 108 181.67 -41.33 38.41
N PRO A 109 181.66 -42.65 38.69
CA PRO A 109 182.62 -43.25 39.62
C PRO A 109 184.08 -43.23 39.14
N LEU A 110 184.30 -43.27 37.82
CA LEU A 110 185.64 -43.19 37.22
C LEU A 110 186.16 -41.76 37.22
N LEU A 111 185.29 -40.76 37.07
CA LEU A 111 185.63 -39.35 37.22
C LEU A 111 186.21 -39.07 38.61
N ALA A 112 185.45 -39.41 39.65
CA ALA A 112 185.93 -39.28 41.03
C ALA A 112 187.25 -40.05 41.24
N ALA A 113 187.33 -41.32 40.80
CA ALA A 113 188.53 -42.12 40.98
C ALA A 113 189.77 -41.57 40.26
N VAL A 114 189.64 -40.96 39.07
CA VAL A 114 190.79 -40.43 38.31
C VAL A 114 191.29 -39.09 38.86
N ASP A 115 190.40 -38.25 39.41
CA ASP A 115 190.82 -37.01 40.07
C ASP A 115 191.32 -37.26 41.51
N ASP A 116 190.77 -38.24 42.24
CA ASP A 116 191.22 -38.61 43.60
C ASP A 116 192.53 -39.43 43.63
N SER A 117 192.74 -40.36 42.70
CA SER A 117 193.82 -41.37 42.83
C SER A 117 195.18 -40.95 42.23
N LEU A 118 195.22 -39.86 41.45
CA LEU A 118 196.36 -39.52 40.61
C LEU A 118 196.60 -38.02 40.56
N GLU A 119 197.48 -37.50 41.44
CA GLU A 119 197.77 -36.06 41.65
C GLU A 119 198.24 -35.27 40.39
N LEU A 120 198.48 -35.93 39.25
CA LEU A 120 198.80 -35.31 37.97
C LEU A 120 197.73 -35.52 36.87
N GLY A 121 196.60 -36.18 37.17
CA GLY A 121 195.48 -36.39 36.24
C GLY A 121 195.85 -37.12 34.94
N ARG A 122 196.77 -38.09 35.01
CA ARG A 122 197.30 -38.87 33.87
C ARG A 122 196.66 -40.25 33.83
N MET A 123 195.96 -40.58 32.76
CA MET A 123 195.30 -41.89 32.62
C MET A 123 196.26 -42.93 32.02
N THR A 124 196.15 -44.20 32.43
CA THR A 124 196.79 -45.32 31.72
C THR A 124 195.99 -45.70 30.46
N ALA A 125 196.57 -46.54 29.60
CA ALA A 125 195.86 -47.11 28.46
C ALA A 125 194.66 -47.99 28.87
N GLY A 126 194.70 -48.58 30.08
CA GLY A 126 193.57 -49.32 30.66
C GLY A 126 192.43 -48.37 31.00
N ASP A 127 192.72 -47.30 31.75
CA ASP A 127 191.72 -46.32 32.19
C ASP A 127 191.06 -45.62 31.00
N VAL A 128 191.84 -45.22 29.98
CA VAL A 128 191.31 -44.64 28.73
C VAL A 128 190.36 -45.62 28.03
N SER A 129 190.69 -46.91 28.03
CA SER A 129 189.84 -47.95 27.42
C SER A 129 188.58 -48.21 28.23
N GLN A 130 188.66 -48.19 29.56
CA GLN A 130 187.50 -48.34 30.45
C GLN A 130 186.57 -47.12 30.34
N TRP A 131 187.13 -45.91 30.38
CA TRP A 131 186.40 -44.65 30.21
C TRP A 131 185.64 -44.57 28.89
N ALA A 132 186.28 -44.92 27.78
CA ALA A 132 185.63 -44.96 26.47
C ALA A 132 184.51 -46.03 26.38
N ASN A 133 184.58 -47.09 27.19
CA ASN A 133 183.51 -48.08 27.31
C ASN A 133 182.34 -47.58 28.18
N GLU A 134 182.61 -46.94 29.32
CA GLU A 134 181.55 -46.39 30.18
C GLU A 134 180.86 -45.16 29.55
N GLN A 135 181.61 -44.26 28.90
CA GLN A 135 181.03 -43.21 28.04
C GLN A 135 180.09 -43.83 27.00
N ARG A 136 180.51 -44.90 26.31
CA ARG A 136 179.67 -45.60 25.33
C ARG A 136 178.42 -46.24 25.95
N ARG A 137 178.47 -46.69 27.20
CA ARG A 137 177.27 -47.17 27.93
C ARG A 137 176.33 -46.02 28.25
N ASP A 138 176.85 -44.90 28.71
CA ASP A 138 176.05 -43.73 29.07
C ASP A 138 175.44 -43.03 27.84
N THR A 139 176.19 -42.90 26.73
CA THR A 139 175.64 -42.49 25.43
C THR A 139 174.50 -43.39 25.00
N ARG A 140 174.62 -44.72 25.14
CA ARG A 140 173.53 -45.67 24.82
C ARG A 140 172.34 -45.60 25.78
N ARG A 141 172.58 -45.28 27.06
CA ARG A 141 171.54 -45.05 28.07
C ARG A 141 170.71 -43.82 27.70
N LEU A 142 171.39 -42.74 27.32
CA LEU A 142 170.78 -41.50 26.82
C LEU A 142 170.07 -41.71 25.47
N GLU A 143 170.69 -42.40 24.51
CA GLU A 143 170.09 -42.77 23.22
C GLU A 143 168.77 -43.53 23.42
N LYS A 144 168.77 -44.55 24.30
CA LYS A 144 167.55 -45.28 24.65
C LYS A 144 166.52 -44.35 25.31
N HIS A 145 166.92 -43.54 26.28
CA HIS A 145 165.99 -42.62 26.96
C HIS A 145 165.34 -41.65 25.97
N LEU A 146 166.12 -41.01 25.10
CA LEU A 146 165.63 -40.11 24.06
C LEU A 146 164.69 -40.83 23.06
N GLN A 147 164.93 -42.12 22.80
CA GLN A 147 164.04 -42.92 21.96
C GLN A 147 162.75 -43.33 22.71
N ASP A 148 162.81 -43.73 23.97
CA ASP A 148 161.65 -44.06 24.82
C ASP A 148 160.76 -42.81 25.03
N VAL A 149 161.37 -41.63 25.24
CA VAL A 149 160.69 -40.32 25.28
C VAL A 149 160.07 -40.00 23.92
N ARG A 150 160.77 -40.22 22.80
CA ARG A 150 160.20 -39.99 21.45
C ARG A 150 159.00 -40.93 21.18
N CYS A 151 159.11 -42.20 21.56
CA CYS A 151 158.07 -43.21 21.44
C CYS A 151 156.83 -42.93 22.30
N THR A 152 156.96 -42.17 23.39
CA THR A 152 155.82 -41.79 24.26
C THR A 152 155.24 -40.43 23.90
N VAL A 153 156.09 -39.45 23.53
CA VAL A 153 155.66 -38.10 23.12
C VAL A 153 154.85 -38.12 21.82
N GLN A 154 155.16 -38.98 20.83
CA GLN A 154 154.41 -38.99 19.58
C GLN A 154 152.95 -39.46 19.76
N PRO A 155 152.65 -40.62 20.40
CA PRO A 155 151.27 -41.00 20.70
C PRO A 155 150.51 -40.00 21.59
N LEU A 156 151.20 -39.26 22.47
CA LEU A 156 150.58 -38.20 23.25
C LEU A 156 150.20 -36.98 22.39
N LYS A 157 151.04 -36.59 21.41
CA LYS A 157 150.70 -35.56 20.41
C LYS A 157 149.53 -36.01 19.53
N ASP A 158 149.54 -37.26 19.07
CA ASP A 158 148.47 -37.80 18.22
C ASP A 158 147.13 -37.85 18.97
N ARG A 159 147.14 -38.27 20.24
CA ARG A 159 145.97 -38.23 21.12
C ARG A 159 145.50 -36.81 21.46
N LEU A 160 146.42 -35.86 21.63
CA LEU A 160 146.07 -34.45 21.84
C LEU A 160 145.39 -33.86 20.61
N ALA A 161 145.95 -34.06 19.42
CA ALA A 161 145.36 -33.63 18.16
C ALA A 161 143.97 -34.25 17.91
N ALA A 162 143.79 -35.55 18.22
CA ALA A 162 142.50 -36.21 18.16
C ALA A 162 141.47 -35.58 19.14
N ALA A 163 141.88 -35.34 20.39
CA ALA A 163 141.02 -34.71 21.40
C ALA A 163 140.68 -33.25 21.07
N GLU A 164 141.59 -32.50 20.43
CA GLU A 164 141.30 -31.16 19.91
C GLU A 164 140.29 -31.19 18.76
N GLU A 165 140.40 -32.14 17.84
CA GLU A 165 139.42 -32.34 16.76
C GLU A 165 138.05 -32.78 17.30
N GLU A 166 138.00 -33.63 18.33
CA GLU A 166 136.77 -33.94 19.04
C GLU A 166 136.19 -32.70 19.75
N GLN A 167 137.01 -31.91 20.44
CA GLN A 167 136.56 -30.65 21.06
C GLN A 167 135.99 -29.67 20.04
N LYS A 168 136.65 -29.50 18.88
CA LYS A 168 136.16 -28.67 17.75
C LYS A 168 134.81 -29.20 17.24
N ARG A 169 134.70 -30.51 17.02
CA ARG A 169 133.45 -31.17 16.58
C ARG A 169 132.31 -30.98 17.57
N PHE A 170 132.55 -31.16 18.87
CA PHE A 170 131.53 -30.94 19.91
C PHE A 170 131.14 -29.47 20.03
N ARG A 171 132.10 -28.53 19.95
CA ARG A 171 131.82 -27.09 19.92
C ARG A 171 130.89 -26.74 18.74
N SER A 172 131.21 -27.18 17.53
CA SER A 172 130.38 -26.95 16.35
C SER A 172 129.10 -27.81 16.28
N GLN A 173 128.90 -28.78 17.17
CA GLN A 173 127.59 -29.41 17.41
C GLN A 173 126.75 -28.56 18.36
N LEU A 174 127.34 -28.10 19.47
CA LEU A 174 126.68 -27.24 20.46
C LEU A 174 126.28 -25.88 19.88
N GLU A 175 127.12 -25.26 19.07
CA GLU A 175 126.82 -24.00 18.34
C GLU A 175 125.61 -24.17 17.41
N ARG A 176 125.51 -25.30 16.69
CA ARG A 176 124.34 -25.61 15.84
C ARG A 176 123.10 -25.87 16.68
N ALA A 177 123.17 -26.74 17.69
CA ALA A 177 122.05 -27.03 18.58
C ALA A 177 121.52 -25.76 19.29
N GLN A 178 122.40 -24.86 19.72
CA GLN A 178 122.03 -23.57 20.31
C GLN A 178 121.37 -22.65 19.29
N LYS A 179 121.88 -22.60 18.05
CA LYS A 179 121.27 -21.81 16.96
C LYS A 179 119.89 -22.34 16.59
N ASP A 180 119.71 -23.66 16.55
CA ASP A 180 118.44 -24.30 16.18
C ASP A 180 117.41 -24.17 17.31
N PHE A 181 117.83 -24.33 18.58
CA PHE A 181 117.00 -24.01 19.75
C PHE A 181 116.56 -22.54 19.78
N ASN A 182 117.47 -21.60 19.48
CA ASN A 182 117.14 -20.17 19.42
C ASN A 182 116.13 -19.87 18.30
N GLN A 183 116.30 -20.45 17.11
CA GLN A 183 115.33 -20.34 16.01
C GLN A 183 113.96 -20.91 16.38
N GLU A 184 113.91 -22.08 17.04
CA GLU A 184 112.63 -22.68 17.41
C GLU A 184 111.93 -21.88 18.52
N LYS A 185 112.69 -21.35 19.49
CA LYS A 185 112.18 -20.41 20.49
C LYS A 185 111.60 -19.14 19.83
N GLU A 186 112.25 -18.60 18.81
CA GLU A 186 111.77 -17.44 18.06
C GLU A 186 110.47 -17.75 17.29
N LYS A 187 110.39 -18.89 16.57
CA LYS A 187 109.16 -19.36 15.92
C LYS A 187 108.02 -19.54 16.94
N LEU A 188 108.28 -20.17 18.08
CA LEU A 188 107.29 -20.37 19.14
C LEU A 188 106.82 -19.04 19.72
N GLN A 189 107.71 -18.07 19.89
CA GLN A 189 107.34 -16.72 20.35
C GLN A 189 106.45 -15.99 19.33
N ILE A 190 106.79 -16.04 18.04
CA ILE A 190 106.00 -15.46 16.95
C ILE A 190 104.61 -16.11 16.88
N ASN A 191 104.56 -17.46 16.89
CA ASN A 191 103.33 -18.22 16.88
C ASN A 191 102.44 -17.91 18.09
N SER A 192 103.03 -17.77 19.28
CA SER A 192 102.32 -17.41 20.51
C SER A 192 101.66 -16.03 20.38
N VAL A 193 102.40 -15.01 19.96
CA VAL A 193 101.87 -13.64 19.74
C VAL A 193 100.80 -13.61 18.64
N GLN A 194 100.97 -14.38 17.56
CA GLN A 194 99.97 -14.49 16.49
C GLN A 194 98.67 -15.16 16.98
N LEU A 195 98.78 -16.22 17.77
CA LEU A 195 97.63 -16.91 18.36
C LEU A 195 96.92 -16.02 19.39
N GLU A 196 97.66 -15.29 20.22
CA GLU A 196 97.09 -14.33 21.17
C GLU A 196 96.34 -13.19 20.45
N PHE A 197 96.94 -12.59 19.42
CA PHE A 197 96.28 -11.57 18.61
C PHE A 197 95.01 -12.10 17.92
N SER A 198 95.06 -13.34 17.41
CA SER A 198 93.90 -14.01 16.80
C SER A 198 92.79 -14.25 17.84
N LEU A 199 93.14 -14.70 19.05
CA LEU A 199 92.22 -14.88 20.17
C LEU A 199 91.59 -13.55 20.61
N GLN A 200 92.38 -12.49 20.77
CA GLN A 200 91.88 -11.15 21.10
C GLN A 200 91.00 -10.54 19.98
N LYS A 201 91.23 -10.92 18.72
CA LYS A 201 90.33 -10.56 17.60
C LYS A 201 89.02 -11.34 17.68
N ALA A 202 89.07 -12.65 17.89
CA ALA A 202 87.88 -13.49 18.03
C ALA A 202 87.02 -13.08 19.25
N GLN A 203 87.62 -12.82 20.41
CA GLN A 203 86.94 -12.34 21.61
C GLN A 203 86.23 -10.99 21.40
N ARG A 204 86.81 -10.08 20.60
CA ARG A 204 86.14 -8.81 20.24
C ARG A 204 84.94 -9.04 19.35
N VAL A 205 85.06 -9.89 18.32
CA VAL A 205 83.95 -10.25 17.43
C VAL A 205 82.82 -10.90 18.23
N ILE A 206 83.13 -11.85 19.13
CA ILE A 206 82.15 -12.50 20.01
C ILE A 206 81.38 -11.46 20.82
N LYS A 207 82.07 -10.57 21.56
CA LYS A 207 81.43 -9.50 22.35
C LYS A 207 80.58 -8.55 21.52
N GLU A 208 80.98 -8.26 20.28
CA GLU A 208 80.22 -7.43 19.35
C GLU A 208 78.97 -8.15 18.79
N THR A 209 79.04 -9.47 18.59
CA THR A 209 77.87 -10.29 18.23
C THR A 209 76.92 -10.51 19.41
N GLU A 210 77.44 -10.75 20.62
CA GLU A 210 76.65 -10.85 21.85
C GLU A 210 75.90 -9.54 22.13
N LYS A 211 76.58 -8.39 21.98
CA LYS A 211 75.95 -7.07 22.12
C LYS A 211 74.82 -6.87 21.10
N ARG A 212 75.07 -7.14 19.80
CA ARG A 212 74.05 -7.01 18.75
C ARG A 212 72.85 -7.92 18.99
N LEU A 213 73.10 -9.20 19.30
CA LEU A 213 72.05 -10.15 19.62
C LEU A 213 71.21 -9.71 20.84
N HIS A 214 71.83 -9.06 21.83
CA HIS A 214 71.10 -8.46 22.95
C HIS A 214 70.26 -7.26 22.50
N GLU A 215 70.81 -6.34 21.70
CA GLU A 215 70.09 -5.18 21.16
C GLU A 215 68.89 -5.60 20.28
N GLU A 216 69.08 -6.62 19.42
CA GLU A 216 68.03 -7.28 18.64
C GLU A 216 66.97 -7.95 19.53
N GLN A 217 67.38 -8.69 20.57
CA GLN A 217 66.43 -9.31 21.50
C GLN A 217 65.60 -8.27 22.27
N GLN A 218 66.19 -7.13 22.65
CA GLN A 218 65.44 -6.04 23.28
C GLN A 218 64.53 -5.32 22.28
N GLN A 219 64.93 -5.21 21.01
CA GLN A 219 64.06 -4.67 19.96
C GLN A 219 62.86 -5.59 19.72
N HIS A 220 63.06 -6.89 19.53
CA HIS A 220 61.98 -7.87 19.35
C HIS A 220 61.00 -7.93 20.55
N LYS A 221 61.45 -7.65 21.78
CA LYS A 221 60.55 -7.47 22.93
C LYS A 221 59.69 -6.20 22.79
N ARG A 222 60.28 -5.06 22.40
CA ARG A 222 59.53 -3.82 22.13
C ARG A 222 58.50 -4.03 21.01
N ASP A 223 58.90 -4.68 19.92
CA ASP A 223 58.03 -4.97 18.77
C ASP A 223 56.88 -5.91 19.17
N THR A 224 57.18 -6.98 19.93
CA THR A 224 56.16 -7.90 20.46
C THR A 224 55.14 -7.16 21.31
N MET A 225 55.57 -6.38 22.31
CA MET A 225 54.66 -5.62 23.18
C MET A 225 53.81 -4.61 22.39
N SER A 226 54.38 -3.95 21.39
CA SER A 226 53.65 -3.02 20.52
C SER A 226 52.60 -3.73 19.66
N LEU A 227 52.93 -4.91 19.11
CA LEU A 227 51.99 -5.75 18.37
C LEU A 227 50.89 -6.31 19.28
N GLU A 228 51.19 -6.68 20.52
CA GLU A 228 50.22 -7.11 21.52
C GLU A 228 49.25 -5.98 21.90
N GLU A 229 49.75 -4.76 22.12
CA GLU A 229 48.94 -3.57 22.39
C GLU A 229 48.01 -3.23 21.20
N MET A 230 48.52 -3.26 19.97
CA MET A 230 47.72 -3.06 18.76
C MET A 230 46.70 -4.19 18.55
N ASN A 231 47.05 -5.43 18.88
CA ASN A 231 46.12 -6.56 18.82
C ASN A 231 45.01 -6.46 19.87
N PHE A 232 45.30 -5.91 21.04
CA PHE A 232 44.30 -5.59 22.07
C PHE A 232 43.32 -4.51 21.58
N LYS A 233 43.84 -3.38 21.06
CA LYS A 233 43.01 -2.30 20.49
C LYS A 233 42.09 -2.78 19.37
N LEU A 234 42.61 -3.60 18.45
CA LEU A 234 41.79 -4.18 17.37
C LEU A 234 40.71 -5.15 17.90
N LYS A 235 40.97 -5.90 18.99
CA LYS A 235 39.94 -6.73 19.64
C LYS A 235 38.85 -5.89 20.31
N GLU A 236 39.23 -4.78 20.94
CA GLU A 236 38.28 -3.82 21.53
C GLU A 236 37.42 -3.15 20.46
N GLU A 237 38.02 -2.71 19.35
CA GLU A 237 37.28 -2.14 18.22
C GLU A 237 36.33 -3.16 17.58
N ILE A 238 36.77 -4.40 17.36
CA ILE A 238 35.90 -5.49 16.86
C ILE A 238 34.74 -5.75 17.81
N ALA A 239 34.97 -5.74 19.14
CA ALA A 239 33.91 -5.91 20.13
C ALA A 239 32.91 -4.75 20.12
N LEU A 240 33.39 -3.51 19.95
CA LEU A 240 32.54 -2.32 19.78
C LEU A 240 31.69 -2.42 18.50
N GLN A 241 32.30 -2.71 17.36
CA GLN A 241 31.61 -2.88 16.07
C GLN A 241 30.56 -4.02 16.14
N GLN A 242 30.87 -5.14 16.80
CA GLN A 242 29.90 -6.23 17.03
C GLN A 242 28.70 -5.79 17.90
N ASN A 243 28.90 -4.87 18.85
CA ASN A 243 27.80 -4.36 19.67
C ASN A 243 26.96 -3.34 18.89
N THR A 244 27.57 -2.49 18.07
CA THR A 244 26.85 -1.61 17.12
C THR A 244 26.01 -2.43 16.13
N LEU A 245 26.55 -3.51 15.57
CA LEU A 245 25.79 -4.39 14.67
C LEU A 245 24.56 -5.00 15.35
N LYS A 246 24.69 -5.54 16.57
CA LYS A 246 23.56 -6.08 17.35
C LYS A 246 22.50 -5.02 17.66
N ALA A 247 22.89 -3.77 17.91
CA ALA A 247 21.96 -2.67 18.10
C ALA A 247 21.17 -2.37 16.81
N LEU A 248 21.85 -2.28 15.67
CA LEU A 248 21.22 -2.08 14.36
C LEU A 248 20.32 -3.26 13.94
N GLU A 249 20.69 -4.50 14.29
CA GLU A 249 19.83 -5.68 14.10
C GLU A 249 18.55 -5.60 14.95
N HIS A 250 18.64 -5.12 16.19
CA HIS A 250 17.50 -4.90 17.06
C HIS A 250 16.60 -3.76 16.54
N GLU A 251 17.17 -2.62 16.13
CA GLU A 251 16.43 -1.51 15.51
C GLU A 251 15.72 -1.95 14.23
N LYS A 252 16.42 -2.69 13.34
CA LYS A 252 15.82 -3.27 12.13
C LYS A 252 14.63 -4.17 12.47
N LYS A 253 14.73 -5.01 13.50
CA LYS A 253 13.63 -5.88 13.95
C LYS A 253 12.44 -5.06 14.45
N GLY A 254 12.68 -4.03 15.27
CA GLY A 254 11.62 -3.12 15.74
C GLY A 254 10.94 -2.35 14.60
N LEU A 255 11.71 -1.86 13.62
CA LEU A 255 11.17 -1.23 12.41
C LEU A 255 10.33 -2.21 11.57
N GLN A 256 10.75 -3.46 11.44
CA GLN A 256 9.98 -4.49 10.73
C GLN A 256 8.69 -4.87 11.46
N GLU A 257 8.70 -4.90 12.80
CA GLU A 257 7.50 -5.08 13.63
C GLU A 257 6.54 -3.87 13.53
N SER A 258 7.08 -2.66 13.46
CA SER A 258 6.28 -1.45 13.19
C SER A 258 5.67 -1.43 11.79
N LEU A 259 6.40 -1.87 10.74
CA LEU A 259 5.88 -1.97 9.38
C LEU A 259 4.75 -3.01 9.27
N ASN A 260 4.91 -4.17 9.91
CA ASN A 260 3.85 -5.17 9.97
C ASN A 260 2.60 -4.64 10.68
N THR A 261 2.77 -3.82 11.72
CA THR A 261 1.66 -3.18 12.46
C THR A 261 0.94 -2.16 11.57
N LEU A 262 1.69 -1.28 10.89
CA LEU A 262 1.15 -0.30 9.95
C LEU A 262 0.40 -0.96 8.77
N GLN A 263 0.86 -2.11 8.26
CA GLN A 263 0.14 -2.85 7.23
C GLN A 263 -1.22 -3.37 7.75
N ILE A 264 -1.28 -3.87 8.99
CA ILE A 264 -2.54 -4.31 9.61
C ILE A 264 -3.50 -3.14 9.81
N GLU A 265 -2.98 -1.95 10.15
CA GLU A 265 -3.75 -0.71 10.24
C GLU A 265 -4.23 -0.22 8.85
N GLU A 266 -3.39 -0.26 7.81
CA GLU A 266 -3.76 0.06 6.42
C GLU A 266 -4.86 -0.87 5.90
N GLU A 267 -4.75 -2.17 6.17
CA GLU A 267 -5.80 -3.14 5.89
C GLU A 267 -7.10 -2.84 6.64
N ALA A 268 -7.02 -2.41 7.91
CA ALA A 268 -8.19 -2.04 8.71
C ALA A 268 -8.85 -0.76 8.17
N CYS A 269 -8.07 0.26 7.84
CA CYS A 269 -8.53 1.48 7.17
C CYS A 269 -9.19 1.17 5.83
N SER A 270 -8.61 0.27 5.02
CA SER A 270 -9.19 -0.19 3.75
C SER A 270 -10.56 -0.86 3.94
N LYS A 271 -10.69 -1.74 4.96
CA LYS A 271 -11.95 -2.40 5.34
C LYS A 271 -12.99 -1.39 5.83
N LEU A 272 -12.58 -0.38 6.60
CA LEU A 272 -13.43 0.71 7.05
C LEU A 272 -13.89 1.62 5.89
N GLN A 273 -13.01 1.96 4.96
CA GLN A 273 -13.35 2.84 3.83
C GLN A 273 -14.32 2.16 2.84
N HIS A 274 -14.15 0.86 2.58
CA HIS A 274 -15.17 0.08 1.86
C HIS A 274 -16.52 0.08 2.60
N ARG A 275 -16.52 -0.01 3.94
CA ARG A 275 -17.75 0.05 4.73
C ARG A 275 -18.39 1.45 4.72
N ILE A 276 -17.61 2.51 4.67
CA ILE A 276 -18.10 3.89 4.47
C ILE A 276 -18.77 4.02 3.11
N GLN A 277 -18.11 3.61 2.02
CA GLN A 277 -18.69 3.64 0.66
C GLN A 277 -20.00 2.84 0.56
N GLN A 278 -20.08 1.69 1.22
CA GLN A 278 -21.31 0.89 1.29
C GLN A 278 -22.43 1.57 2.09
N LEU A 279 -22.09 2.36 3.12
CA LEU A 279 -23.06 3.14 3.88
C LEU A 279 -23.50 4.40 3.10
N GLU A 280 -22.60 5.05 2.38
CA GLU A 280 -22.89 6.19 1.50
C GLU A 280 -23.85 5.79 0.36
N SER A 281 -23.67 4.60 -0.24
CA SER A 281 -24.61 4.09 -1.24
C SER A 281 -25.98 3.75 -0.60
N GLN A 282 -25.99 3.13 0.59
CA GLN A 282 -27.24 2.84 1.32
C GLN A 282 -27.99 4.12 1.72
N ILE A 283 -27.29 5.17 2.14
CA ILE A 283 -27.88 6.49 2.41
C ILE A 283 -28.45 7.10 1.13
N SER A 284 -27.75 6.97 0.00
CA SER A 284 -28.20 7.46 -1.32
C SER A 284 -29.48 6.74 -1.79
N ASP A 285 -29.56 5.42 -1.63
CA ASP A 285 -30.75 4.62 -1.93
C ASP A 285 -31.93 5.00 -1.02
N ILE A 286 -31.69 5.16 0.29
CA ILE A 286 -32.72 5.57 1.27
C ILE A 286 -33.21 7.00 0.96
N GLN A 287 -32.32 7.92 0.60
CA GLN A 287 -32.69 9.27 0.19
C GLN A 287 -33.58 9.26 -1.06
N LEU A 288 -33.23 8.45 -2.06
CA LEU A 288 -34.01 8.28 -3.29
C LEU A 288 -35.37 7.61 -3.04
N LEU A 289 -35.48 6.71 -2.06
CA LEU A 289 -36.76 6.16 -1.60
C LEU A 289 -37.59 7.21 -0.84
N LEU A 290 -36.97 8.00 0.04
CA LEU A 290 -37.61 9.09 0.77
C LEU A 290 -38.16 10.17 -0.19
N ASP A 291 -37.42 10.54 -1.22
CA ASP A 291 -37.86 11.55 -2.19
C ASP A 291 -38.96 11.03 -3.12
N LYS A 292 -38.97 9.73 -3.44
CA LYS A 292 -40.14 9.06 -4.05
C LYS A 292 -41.37 9.14 -3.13
N GLU A 293 -41.21 8.92 -1.83
CA GLU A 293 -42.33 8.97 -0.88
C GLU A 293 -42.86 10.40 -0.68
N LYS A 294 -41.97 11.40 -0.63
CA LYS A 294 -42.36 12.83 -0.67
C LYS A 294 -43.16 13.16 -1.93
N ALA A 295 -42.76 12.64 -3.10
CA ALA A 295 -43.48 12.86 -4.34
C ALA A 295 -44.90 12.23 -4.32
N LYS A 296 -45.04 11.00 -3.79
CA LYS A 296 -46.36 10.40 -3.55
C LYS A 296 -47.22 11.23 -2.59
N TYR A 297 -46.63 11.67 -1.47
CA TYR A 297 -47.32 12.50 -0.47
C TYR A 297 -47.80 13.82 -1.08
N GLN A 298 -46.96 14.54 -1.83
CA GLN A 298 -47.36 15.75 -2.56
C GLN A 298 -48.48 15.48 -3.59
N SER A 299 -48.45 14.34 -4.27
CA SER A 299 -49.52 13.94 -5.19
C SER A 299 -50.84 13.67 -4.44
N ALA A 300 -50.77 13.03 -3.26
CA ALA A 300 -51.93 12.80 -2.40
C ALA A 300 -52.50 14.10 -1.82
N CYS A 301 -51.65 15.06 -1.44
CA CYS A 301 -52.07 16.41 -1.05
C CYS A 301 -52.84 17.11 -2.17
N ARG A 302 -52.32 17.12 -3.42
CA ARG A 302 -53.03 17.70 -4.57
C ARG A 302 -54.35 17.00 -4.88
N GLN A 303 -54.40 15.67 -4.70
CA GLN A 303 -55.65 14.91 -4.84
C GLN A 303 -56.67 15.28 -3.76
N GLN A 304 -56.22 15.47 -2.52
CA GLN A 304 -57.06 15.93 -1.40
C GLN A 304 -57.56 17.36 -1.60
N GLU A 305 -56.71 18.28 -2.05
CA GLU A 305 -57.07 19.65 -2.43
C GLU A 305 -58.12 19.66 -3.56
N SER A 306 -57.93 18.83 -4.59
CA SER A 306 -58.90 18.65 -5.68
C SER A 306 -60.23 18.05 -5.18
N MET A 307 -60.19 17.10 -4.24
CA MET A 307 -61.38 16.53 -3.62
C MET A 307 -62.14 17.57 -2.79
N GLN A 308 -61.44 18.38 -1.99
CA GLN A 308 -62.03 19.46 -1.19
C GLN A 308 -62.62 20.56 -2.07
N ALA A 309 -61.95 20.93 -3.18
CA ALA A 309 -62.49 21.86 -4.16
C ALA A 309 -63.80 21.34 -4.79
N LYS A 310 -63.86 20.04 -5.14
CA LYS A 310 -65.08 19.39 -5.63
C LYS A 310 -66.17 19.34 -4.57
N GLN A 311 -65.84 19.01 -3.32
CA GLN A 311 -66.80 19.03 -2.20
C GLN A 311 -67.38 20.43 -1.95
N LYS A 312 -66.54 21.48 -2.00
CA LYS A 312 -66.98 22.87 -1.87
C LYS A 312 -67.90 23.30 -3.00
N SER A 313 -67.55 22.98 -4.25
CA SER A 313 -68.38 23.28 -5.43
C SER A 313 -69.71 22.50 -5.43
N LEU A 314 -69.73 21.26 -4.93
CA LEU A 314 -70.97 20.50 -4.73
C LEU A 314 -71.83 21.10 -3.63
N LEU A 315 -71.24 21.55 -2.52
CA LEU A 315 -71.97 22.24 -1.45
C LEU A 315 -72.57 23.57 -1.94
N GLU A 316 -71.81 24.33 -2.73
CA GLU A 316 -72.30 25.55 -3.39
C GLU A 316 -73.47 25.26 -4.35
N ARG A 317 -73.46 24.13 -5.07
CA ARG A 317 -74.63 23.73 -5.88
C ARG A 317 -75.80 23.23 -5.04
N VAL A 318 -75.58 22.57 -3.90
CA VAL A 318 -76.64 22.16 -2.98
C VAL A 318 -77.31 23.40 -2.38
N ASN A 319 -76.55 24.36 -1.86
CA ASN A 319 -77.12 25.63 -1.36
C ASN A 319 -77.94 26.35 -2.45
N ALA A 320 -77.45 26.40 -3.69
CA ALA A 320 -78.20 26.98 -4.81
C ALA A 320 -79.45 26.17 -5.22
N LEU A 321 -79.49 24.85 -4.97
CA LEU A 321 -80.70 24.04 -5.13
C LEU A 321 -81.68 24.27 -3.98
N ASP A 322 -81.20 24.47 -2.76
CA ASP A 322 -82.04 24.83 -1.60
C ASP A 322 -82.65 26.23 -1.81
N GLU A 323 -81.89 27.22 -2.30
CA GLU A 323 -82.38 28.54 -2.72
C GLU A 323 -83.43 28.43 -3.86
N GLU A 324 -83.19 27.59 -4.88
CA GLU A 324 -84.18 27.27 -5.92
C GLU A 324 -85.46 26.66 -5.33
N CYS A 325 -85.35 25.81 -4.31
CA CYS A 325 -86.49 25.18 -3.65
C CYS A 325 -87.27 26.14 -2.74
N GLU A 326 -86.60 26.99 -1.96
CA GLU A 326 -87.25 28.00 -1.11
C GLU A 326 -88.04 29.01 -1.95
N GLU A 327 -87.47 29.50 -3.06
CA GLU A 327 -88.17 30.43 -3.96
C GLU A 327 -89.33 29.74 -4.70
N LEU A 328 -89.20 28.47 -5.10
CA LEU A 328 -90.32 27.70 -5.65
C LEU A 328 -91.43 27.46 -4.62
N GLN A 329 -91.08 27.16 -3.36
CA GLN A 329 -92.03 26.96 -2.27
C GLN A 329 -92.74 28.27 -1.90
N LYS A 330 -92.02 29.40 -1.88
CA LYS A 330 -92.60 30.74 -1.74
C LYS A 330 -93.56 31.06 -2.89
N GLN A 331 -93.14 30.85 -4.15
CA GLN A 331 -94.01 31.07 -5.31
C GLN A 331 -95.25 30.18 -5.28
N LEU A 332 -95.15 28.94 -4.79
CA LEU A 332 -96.28 28.05 -4.55
C LEU A 332 -97.22 28.62 -3.48
N GLY A 333 -96.69 29.02 -2.32
CA GLY A 333 -97.47 29.66 -1.25
C GLY A 333 -98.22 30.90 -1.75
N GLU A 334 -97.57 31.79 -2.51
CA GLU A 334 -98.27 32.92 -3.13
C GLU A 334 -99.33 32.48 -4.17
N ARG A 335 -99.18 31.32 -4.84
CA ARG A 335 -100.23 30.76 -5.72
C ARG A 335 -101.41 30.24 -4.90
N GLU A 336 -101.14 29.58 -3.79
CA GLU A 336 -102.14 29.05 -2.87
C GLU A 336 -102.92 30.18 -2.18
N GLU A 337 -102.26 31.22 -1.70
CA GLU A 337 -102.92 32.44 -1.19
C GLU A 337 -103.80 33.11 -2.25
N ARG A 338 -103.28 33.27 -3.49
CA ARG A 338 -104.07 33.82 -4.60
C ARG A 338 -105.25 32.91 -4.97
N GLN A 339 -105.11 31.59 -4.88
CA GLN A 339 -106.19 30.62 -5.08
C GLN A 339 -107.25 30.69 -3.97
N ILE A 340 -106.84 30.78 -2.70
CA ILE A 340 -107.73 30.95 -1.54
C ILE A 340 -108.50 32.27 -1.65
N GLY A 341 -107.83 33.37 -2.04
CA GLY A 341 -108.47 34.65 -2.31
C GLY A 341 -109.52 34.57 -3.41
N LEU A 342 -109.22 33.89 -4.53
CA LEU A 342 -110.18 33.66 -5.61
C LEU A 342 -111.34 32.73 -5.19
N GLN A 343 -111.08 31.70 -4.37
CA GLN A 343 -112.14 30.87 -3.80
C GLN A 343 -113.04 31.65 -2.85
N SER A 344 -112.48 32.53 -2.01
CA SER A 344 -113.25 33.40 -1.11
C SER A 344 -114.14 34.39 -1.89
N GLN A 345 -113.62 34.98 -2.97
CA GLN A 345 -114.43 35.80 -3.88
C GLN A 345 -115.54 34.99 -4.57
N LEU A 346 -115.25 33.76 -5.01
CA LEU A 346 -116.24 32.90 -5.68
C LEU A 346 -117.31 32.38 -4.70
N GLN A 347 -116.94 32.15 -3.44
CA GLN A 347 -117.84 31.86 -2.32
C GLN A 347 -118.77 33.04 -2.07
N GLN A 348 -118.24 34.25 -1.88
CA GLN A 348 -119.03 35.48 -1.70
C GLN A 348 -120.00 35.71 -2.87
N MET A 349 -119.54 35.59 -4.12
CA MET A 349 -120.39 35.72 -5.31
C MET A 349 -121.47 34.62 -5.40
N SER A 350 -121.29 33.47 -4.73
CA SER A 350 -122.31 32.43 -4.63
C SER A 350 -123.33 32.74 -3.52
N GLU A 351 -122.88 33.27 -2.38
CA GLU A 351 -123.73 33.69 -1.27
C GLU A 351 -124.62 34.90 -1.66
N GLU A 352 -124.04 35.93 -2.29
CA GLU A 352 -124.79 37.06 -2.86
C GLU A 352 -125.83 36.60 -3.91
N LYS A 353 -125.47 35.61 -4.72
CA LYS A 353 -126.38 34.99 -5.70
C LYS A 353 -127.52 34.23 -5.02
N GLU A 354 -127.25 33.46 -3.96
CA GLU A 354 -128.29 32.75 -3.21
C GLU A 354 -129.23 33.73 -2.48
N GLU A 355 -128.70 34.80 -1.89
CA GLU A 355 -129.53 35.83 -1.26
C GLU A 355 -130.42 36.56 -2.28
N LEU A 356 -129.90 36.93 -3.45
CA LEU A 356 -130.71 37.47 -4.56
C LEU A 356 -131.77 36.47 -5.05
N TRP A 357 -131.46 35.18 -5.06
CA TRP A 357 -132.42 34.12 -5.45
C TRP A 357 -133.52 33.92 -4.40
N ALA A 358 -133.19 34.03 -3.11
CA ALA A 358 -134.14 34.02 -2.01
C ALA A 358 -135.06 35.25 -2.05
N GLN A 359 -134.51 36.44 -2.28
CA GLN A 359 -135.29 37.68 -2.47
C GLN A 359 -136.25 37.58 -3.67
N LEU A 360 -135.78 37.05 -4.82
CA LEU A 360 -136.61 36.81 -6.00
C LEU A 360 -137.75 35.83 -5.70
N THR A 361 -137.46 34.75 -4.99
CA THR A 361 -138.47 33.76 -4.56
C THR A 361 -139.51 34.39 -3.64
N GLN A 362 -139.08 35.21 -2.67
CA GLN A 362 -139.97 35.93 -1.75
C GLN A 362 -140.90 36.91 -2.49
N GLN A 363 -140.39 37.62 -3.50
CA GLN A 363 -141.21 38.49 -4.35
C GLN A 363 -142.24 37.68 -5.17
N GLN A 364 -141.85 36.55 -5.74
CA GLN A 364 -142.75 35.70 -6.51
C GLN A 364 -143.86 35.07 -5.63
N ASP A 365 -143.54 34.75 -4.37
CA ASP A 365 -144.48 34.28 -3.35
C ASP A 365 -145.47 35.40 -2.94
N LEU A 366 -144.99 36.64 -2.85
CA LEU A 366 -145.82 37.83 -2.57
C LEU A 366 -146.77 38.15 -3.74
N CYS A 367 -146.29 38.11 -4.99
CA CYS A 367 -147.13 38.23 -6.18
C CYS A 367 -148.21 37.15 -6.25
N SER A 368 -147.88 35.91 -5.85
CA SER A 368 -148.84 34.80 -5.82
C SER A 368 -149.95 35.03 -4.78
N LYS A 369 -149.62 35.56 -3.60
CA LYS A 369 -150.60 35.96 -2.56
C LYS A 369 -151.53 37.07 -3.06
N LEU A 370 -150.97 38.15 -3.61
CA LEU A 370 -151.74 39.27 -4.18
C LEU A 370 -152.66 38.81 -5.33
N GLN A 371 -152.25 37.84 -6.13
CA GLN A 371 -153.08 37.29 -7.21
C GLN A 371 -154.26 36.47 -6.67
N ASN A 372 -154.08 35.73 -5.57
CA ASN A 372 -155.16 35.00 -4.90
C ASN A 372 -156.16 35.96 -4.22
N GLU A 373 -155.68 37.03 -3.57
CA GLU A 373 -156.57 38.09 -3.04
C GLU A 373 -157.38 38.74 -4.17
N LYS A 374 -156.72 39.08 -5.29
CA LYS A 374 -157.41 39.63 -6.48
C LYS A 374 -158.50 38.69 -7.02
N GLN A 375 -158.24 37.39 -7.11
CA GLN A 375 -159.25 36.41 -7.54
C GLN A 375 -160.42 36.31 -6.54
N THR A 376 -160.14 36.42 -5.24
CA THR A 376 -161.17 36.37 -4.19
C THR A 376 -162.06 37.62 -4.23
N LEU A 377 -161.47 38.81 -4.37
CA LEU A 377 -162.18 40.08 -4.53
C LEU A 377 -162.98 40.13 -5.85
N GLN A 378 -162.44 39.59 -6.94
CA GLN A 378 -163.16 39.43 -8.21
C GLN A 378 -164.42 38.58 -8.02
N LYS A 379 -164.31 37.40 -7.39
CA LYS A 379 -165.44 36.51 -7.11
C LYS A 379 -166.54 37.20 -6.30
N HIS A 380 -166.19 37.93 -5.23
CA HIS A 380 -167.16 38.69 -4.45
C HIS A 380 -167.80 39.85 -5.23
N THR A 381 -167.07 40.46 -6.17
CA THR A 381 -167.62 41.49 -7.07
C THR A 381 -168.67 40.90 -8.03
N ASP A 382 -168.39 39.71 -8.57
CA ASP A 382 -169.30 39.00 -9.47
C ASP A 382 -170.53 38.43 -8.72
N GLU A 383 -170.35 37.93 -7.50
CA GLU A 383 -171.45 37.54 -6.59
C GLU A 383 -172.38 38.72 -6.29
N LEU A 384 -171.81 39.88 -5.89
CA LEU A 384 -172.58 41.08 -5.58
C LEU A 384 -173.32 41.61 -6.81
N LYS A 385 -172.71 41.53 -8.00
CA LYS A 385 -173.31 41.92 -9.27
C LYS A 385 -174.52 41.06 -9.61
N ASN A 386 -174.44 39.75 -9.43
CA ASN A 386 -175.56 38.84 -9.68
C ASN A 386 -176.77 39.20 -8.78
N CYS A 387 -176.56 39.42 -7.48
CA CYS A 387 -177.64 39.87 -6.59
C CYS A 387 -178.24 41.23 -7.00
N VAL A 388 -177.42 42.15 -7.53
CA VAL A 388 -177.89 43.44 -8.05
C VAL A 388 -178.71 43.28 -9.34
N ASP A 389 -178.41 42.30 -10.18
CA ASP A 389 -179.16 42.02 -11.40
C ASP A 389 -180.46 41.24 -11.10
N GLU A 390 -180.46 40.29 -10.16
CA GLU A 390 -181.68 39.63 -9.63
C GLU A 390 -182.67 40.65 -9.04
N LEU A 391 -182.19 41.64 -8.27
CA LEU A 391 -183.05 42.71 -7.74
C LEU A 391 -183.67 43.58 -8.85
N LYS A 392 -182.96 43.80 -9.98
CA LYS A 392 -183.52 44.56 -11.12
C LYS A 392 -184.65 43.79 -11.77
N GLU A 393 -184.47 42.50 -12.03
CA GLU A 393 -185.51 41.65 -12.63
C GLU A 393 -186.76 41.60 -11.75
N TYR A 394 -186.59 41.47 -10.43
CA TYR A 394 -187.70 41.48 -9.47
C TYR A 394 -188.49 42.81 -9.49
N VAL A 395 -187.79 43.95 -9.53
CA VAL A 395 -188.42 45.28 -9.65
C VAL A 395 -189.11 45.47 -11.01
N GLN A 396 -188.54 44.91 -12.08
CA GLN A 396 -189.09 45.01 -13.43
C GLN A 396 -190.37 44.20 -13.59
N ALA A 397 -190.39 42.96 -13.10
CA ALA A 397 -191.59 42.11 -13.07
C ALA A 397 -192.75 42.74 -12.28
N LEU A 398 -192.46 43.44 -11.18
CA LEU A 398 -193.46 44.19 -10.41
C LEU A 398 -194.08 45.33 -11.22
N ARG A 399 -193.27 46.13 -11.94
CA ARG A 399 -193.77 47.20 -12.83
C ARG A 399 -194.59 46.67 -13.99
N GLU A 400 -194.23 45.53 -14.57
CA GLU A 400 -194.95 44.99 -15.72
C GLU A 400 -196.30 44.38 -15.30
N ARG A 401 -196.37 43.79 -14.09
CA ARG A 401 -197.64 43.44 -13.44
C ARG A 401 -198.53 44.67 -13.21
N GLU A 402 -197.97 45.75 -12.68
CA GLU A 402 -198.69 47.01 -12.45
C GLU A 402 -199.18 47.64 -13.76
N ARG A 403 -198.35 47.66 -14.81
CA ARG A 403 -198.71 48.16 -16.14
C ARG A 403 -199.85 47.36 -16.80
N LEU A 404 -199.85 46.04 -16.63
CA LEU A 404 -200.92 45.17 -17.15
C LEU A 404 -202.26 45.39 -16.42
N LEU A 405 -202.22 45.61 -15.10
CA LEU A 405 -203.41 45.91 -14.29
C LEU A 405 -204.09 47.25 -14.67
N VAL A 406 -203.32 48.23 -15.16
CA VAL A 406 -203.86 49.52 -15.63
C VAL A 406 -204.42 49.42 -17.06
N ALA A 407 -203.84 48.57 -17.92
CA ALA A 407 -204.22 48.47 -19.33
C ALA A 407 -205.49 47.63 -19.58
N PHE A 408 -205.81 46.67 -18.70
CA PHE A 408 -206.93 45.75 -18.87
C PHE A 408 -207.82 45.63 -17.61
N PRO A 409 -208.84 46.50 -17.46
CA PRO A 409 -209.80 46.42 -16.35
C PRO A 409 -210.51 45.06 -16.25
N GLU A 410 -210.71 44.37 -17.38
CA GLU A 410 -211.35 43.05 -17.47
C GLU A 410 -210.50 41.89 -16.91
N LEU A 411 -209.25 42.17 -16.45
CA LEU A 411 -208.41 41.21 -15.72
C LEU A 411 -208.38 41.47 -14.20
N SER A 412 -209.25 42.34 -13.68
CA SER A 412 -209.43 42.54 -12.23
C SER A 412 -210.44 41.55 -11.64
N PRO A 413 -210.03 40.62 -10.75
CA PRO A 413 -210.91 39.58 -10.22
C PRO A 413 -211.79 40.06 -9.06
N LEU A 414 -212.53 41.17 -9.24
CA LEU A 414 -213.69 41.48 -8.40
C LEU A 414 -214.75 42.37 -9.10
N ALA A 415 -215.51 41.77 -10.01
CA ALA A 415 -216.77 42.32 -10.51
C ALA A 415 -217.83 41.20 -10.62
N GLN A 416 -219.03 41.45 -10.10
CA GLN A 416 -220.21 40.58 -10.24
C GLN A 416 -221.27 41.24 -11.12
N PRO A 417 -222.15 40.44 -11.73
CA PRO A 417 -223.58 40.66 -11.53
C PRO A 417 -224.32 39.37 -11.12
N GLN A 418 -225.54 39.54 -10.61
CA GLN A 418 -226.41 38.46 -10.12
C GLN A 418 -227.34 37.91 -11.21
N SER A 419 -227.88 36.70 -10.98
CA SER A 419 -229.08 36.17 -11.63
C SER A 419 -230.03 35.68 -10.53
N THR A 420 -231.33 35.92 -10.70
CA THR A 420 -232.26 36.05 -9.56
C THR A 420 -233.06 34.78 -9.24
N GLY A 421 -232.89 33.71 -10.03
CA GLY A 421 -233.48 32.41 -9.75
C GLY A 421 -234.98 32.30 -10.04
N ASN A 422 -235.54 33.12 -10.95
CA ASN A 422 -236.90 32.90 -11.45
C ASN A 422 -237.01 33.26 -12.95
N VAL A 423 -236.92 32.21 -13.77
CA VAL A 423 -236.77 32.25 -15.24
C VAL A 423 -237.83 33.10 -15.95
N LEU A 424 -239.05 33.23 -15.41
CA LEU A 424 -240.09 34.09 -15.99
C LEU A 424 -239.85 35.59 -15.77
N LEU A 425 -239.32 35.98 -14.60
CA LEU A 425 -238.98 37.37 -14.29
C LEU A 425 -237.70 37.82 -15.00
N ASP A 426 -236.71 36.92 -15.09
CA ASP A 426 -235.46 37.16 -15.82
C ASP A 426 -235.75 37.46 -17.31
N MET A 427 -236.79 36.85 -17.92
CA MET A 427 -237.24 37.18 -19.28
C MET A 427 -237.88 38.57 -19.44
N GLU A 428 -238.72 39.01 -18.50
CA GLU A 428 -239.49 40.26 -18.66
C GLU A 428 -238.62 41.52 -18.44
N GLN A 429 -237.68 41.49 -17.48
CA GLN A 429 -236.71 42.57 -17.32
C GLN A 429 -235.78 42.70 -18.54
N GLN A 430 -235.42 41.57 -19.15
CA GLN A 430 -234.61 41.55 -20.38
C GLN A 430 -235.39 42.06 -21.61
N LEU A 431 -236.72 41.91 -21.64
CA LEU A 431 -237.58 42.55 -22.64
C LEU A 431 -237.65 44.08 -22.48
N GLN A 432 -237.76 44.62 -21.25
CA GLN A 432 -237.70 46.07 -21.04
C GLN A 432 -236.35 46.67 -21.46
N ALA A 433 -235.23 46.01 -21.12
CA ALA A 433 -233.90 46.44 -21.56
C ALA A 433 -233.77 46.49 -23.09
N ASN A 434 -234.30 45.48 -23.80
CA ASN A 434 -234.31 45.46 -25.26
C ASN A 434 -235.20 46.55 -25.87
N SER A 435 -236.34 46.88 -25.25
CA SER A 435 -237.23 47.97 -25.70
C SER A 435 -236.53 49.35 -25.64
N ILE A 436 -235.72 49.59 -24.61
CA ILE A 436 -234.89 50.81 -24.51
C ILE A 436 -233.80 50.81 -25.59
N ARG A 437 -233.15 49.66 -25.82
CA ARG A 437 -232.08 49.52 -26.83
C ARG A 437 -232.55 49.78 -28.27
N ILE A 438 -233.80 49.41 -28.60
CA ILE A 438 -234.39 49.66 -29.93
C ILE A 438 -234.53 51.17 -30.20
N LYS A 439 -235.06 51.94 -29.26
CA LYS A 439 -235.23 53.41 -29.42
C LYS A 439 -233.94 54.16 -29.70
N VAL A 440 -232.81 53.69 -29.12
CA VAL A 440 -231.48 54.27 -29.37
C VAL A 440 -231.00 53.93 -30.79
N LEU A 441 -231.20 52.69 -31.25
CA LEU A 441 -230.79 52.27 -32.60
C LEU A 441 -231.59 52.96 -33.73
N GLU A 442 -232.85 53.32 -33.49
CA GLU A 442 -233.63 54.17 -34.40
C GLU A 442 -233.07 55.60 -34.50
N GLN A 443 -232.54 56.12 -33.38
CA GLN A 443 -231.89 57.42 -33.30
C GLN A 443 -230.51 57.44 -33.99
N GLU A 444 -229.78 56.31 -33.99
CA GLU A 444 -228.56 56.13 -34.77
C GLU A 444 -228.83 55.96 -36.27
N ASN A 445 -229.83 55.15 -36.67
CA ASN A 445 -230.21 54.99 -38.09
C ASN A 445 -230.62 56.33 -38.75
N SER A 446 -231.43 57.13 -38.04
CA SER A 446 -231.82 58.47 -38.49
C SER A 446 -230.67 59.50 -38.45
N THR A 447 -229.51 59.14 -37.91
CA THR A 447 -228.27 59.94 -37.94
C THR A 447 -227.31 59.45 -39.04
N LEU A 448 -227.24 58.14 -39.29
CA LEU A 448 -226.50 57.52 -40.39
C LEU A 448 -227.05 57.94 -41.76
N LEU A 449 -228.37 57.96 -41.95
CA LEU A 449 -229.00 58.42 -43.20
C LEU A 449 -228.59 59.88 -43.56
N ARG A 450 -228.69 60.81 -42.61
CA ARG A 450 -228.22 62.21 -42.75
C ARG A 450 -226.71 62.35 -42.96
N SER A 451 -225.93 61.33 -42.63
CA SER A 451 -224.47 61.31 -42.80
C SER A 451 -224.09 60.76 -44.18
N LEU A 452 -224.81 59.76 -44.69
CA LEU A 452 -224.66 59.22 -46.04
C LEU A 452 -225.07 60.24 -47.11
N GLU A 453 -226.20 60.94 -46.90
CA GLU A 453 -226.67 62.04 -47.76
C GLU A 453 -225.59 63.14 -47.91
N LYS A 454 -224.93 63.51 -46.80
CA LYS A 454 -223.80 64.48 -46.79
C LYS A 454 -222.51 63.94 -47.40
N LEU A 455 -222.28 62.63 -47.43
CA LEU A 455 -221.14 62.04 -48.15
C LEU A 455 -221.39 62.00 -49.66
N GLY A 456 -222.63 61.74 -50.08
CA GLY A 456 -223.03 61.68 -51.49
C GLY A 456 -222.71 62.96 -52.26
N GLU A 457 -222.98 64.14 -51.68
CA GLU A 457 -222.69 65.41 -52.36
C GLU A 457 -221.28 65.94 -52.11
N ARG A 458 -220.62 65.55 -51.00
CA ARG A 458 -219.18 65.86 -50.82
C ARG A 458 -218.30 65.10 -51.82
N ALA A 459 -218.83 64.04 -52.45
CA ALA A 459 -218.20 63.39 -53.61
C ALA A 459 -218.20 64.25 -54.90
N GLN A 460 -218.94 65.37 -54.97
CA GLN A 460 -218.73 66.39 -56.01
C GLN A 460 -217.46 67.23 -55.78
N HIS A 461 -216.85 67.18 -54.58
CA HIS A 461 -215.95 68.23 -54.11
C HIS A 461 -214.48 67.83 -53.86
N ASN A 462 -214.12 66.56 -53.71
CA ASN A 462 -212.72 66.09 -53.57
C ASN A 462 -212.60 64.60 -53.99
N ALA A 463 -212.21 64.20 -55.20
CA ALA A 463 -211.77 64.94 -56.39
C ALA A 463 -210.38 65.63 -56.37
N SER A 464 -209.58 65.56 -55.28
CA SER A 464 -208.21 66.14 -55.24
C SER A 464 -207.31 65.70 -54.03
N ARG A 465 -206.53 64.59 -54.15
CA ARG A 465 -205.18 64.32 -53.52
C ARG A 465 -205.09 64.08 -51.99
N GLU A 466 -204.56 62.98 -51.39
CA GLU A 466 -203.67 61.80 -51.69
C GLU A 466 -202.19 61.95 -51.20
N ALA A 467 -201.50 60.99 -50.54
CA ALA A 467 -201.88 59.74 -49.81
C ALA A 467 -200.73 59.10 -48.94
N PHE A 468 -201.11 58.32 -47.89
CA PHE A 468 -200.52 57.08 -47.29
C PHE A 468 -199.14 56.93 -46.53
N THR A 469 -199.23 56.46 -45.25
CA THR A 469 -198.50 55.37 -44.47
C THR A 469 -196.98 55.27 -44.08
N GLN A 470 -196.74 55.15 -42.74
CA GLN A 470 -196.14 54.06 -41.88
C GLN A 470 -194.71 53.39 -42.00
N GLN A 471 -194.07 53.18 -40.80
CA GLN A 471 -193.38 51.96 -40.22
C GLN A 471 -191.83 51.60 -40.25
N THR A 472 -191.33 51.07 -39.09
CA THR A 472 -190.36 49.92 -38.78
C THR A 472 -188.78 49.93 -38.65
N HIS A 473 -188.28 49.40 -37.48
CA HIS A 473 -187.18 48.38 -37.15
C HIS A 473 -185.59 48.52 -37.13
N THR A 474 -184.97 47.95 -36.04
CA THR A 474 -183.74 47.03 -35.84
C THR A 474 -182.19 47.36 -35.80
N ALA A 475 -181.51 47.01 -34.66
CA ALA A 475 -180.37 46.03 -34.36
C ALA A 475 -178.79 46.17 -34.56
N SER A 476 -177.99 45.61 -33.58
CA SER A 476 -176.70 44.78 -33.63
C SER A 476 -175.19 45.27 -33.51
N LEU A 477 -174.43 44.67 -32.53
CA LEU A 477 -172.98 44.15 -32.46
C LEU A 477 -171.72 45.02 -32.87
N PRO A 478 -170.38 44.66 -32.74
CA PRO A 478 -169.64 43.39 -32.39
C PRO A 478 -168.49 43.40 -31.29
N SER A 479 -167.17 43.17 -31.59
CA SER A 479 -166.14 42.50 -30.68
C SER A 479 -164.59 42.66 -31.00
N THR A 480 -163.64 41.92 -30.30
CA THR A 480 -162.22 41.43 -30.64
C THR A 480 -160.88 41.88 -29.89
N PRO A 481 -159.72 41.09 -29.90
CA PRO A 481 -158.57 41.07 -28.90
C PRO A 481 -157.08 40.86 -29.44
N THR A 482 -156.14 40.21 -28.68
CA THR A 482 -154.84 39.46 -29.05
C THR A 482 -153.49 40.21 -29.40
N GLU A 483 -152.20 39.74 -29.28
CA GLU A 483 -151.44 38.69 -28.50
C GLU A 483 -149.84 38.68 -28.72
N LYS A 484 -149.04 37.84 -27.98
CA LYS A 484 -147.72 37.13 -28.29
C LYS A 484 -146.24 37.73 -28.28
N ARG A 485 -145.38 37.19 -27.37
CA ARG A 485 -144.15 36.28 -27.54
C ARG A 485 -142.68 36.78 -27.99
N PRO A 486 -141.58 35.96 -28.22
CA PRO A 486 -140.23 36.09 -27.52
C PRO A 486 -138.89 35.86 -28.37
N ALA A 487 -137.77 35.37 -27.74
CA ALA A 487 -136.57 34.57 -28.27
C ALA A 487 -135.22 35.31 -28.62
N GLN A 488 -133.96 34.76 -28.73
CA GLN A 488 -133.21 33.51 -28.30
C GLN A 488 -131.64 33.57 -28.56
N SER A 489 -130.85 32.50 -28.22
CA SER A 489 -129.44 32.10 -28.59
C SER A 489 -128.25 32.44 -27.63
N SER A 490 -127.10 31.74 -27.43
CA SER A 490 -126.34 30.55 -27.96
C SER A 490 -125.28 30.77 -29.10
N ASP A 491 -124.07 30.13 -29.20
CA ASP A 491 -123.29 29.19 -28.30
C ASP A 491 -121.79 28.84 -28.69
N ALA A 492 -121.06 28.13 -27.79
CA ALA A 492 -120.02 27.04 -27.95
C ALA A 492 -118.52 27.14 -28.48
N ALA A 493 -117.56 26.65 -27.65
CA ALA A 493 -116.51 25.57 -27.81
C ALA A 493 -115.24 25.52 -28.76
N ARG A 494 -114.12 24.98 -28.17
CA ARG A 494 -113.13 23.93 -28.65
C ARG A 494 -111.78 24.18 -29.43
N LEU A 495 -110.73 23.40 -29.01
CA LEU A 495 -109.58 22.72 -29.74
C LEU A 495 -108.32 23.46 -30.32
N GLY A 496 -107.13 22.80 -30.22
CA GLY A 496 -106.23 22.58 -31.41
C GLY A 496 -104.68 22.72 -31.37
N TYR A 497 -103.94 21.61 -31.14
CA TYR A 497 -102.61 21.15 -31.70
C TYR A 497 -101.51 22.07 -32.36
N VAL A 498 -100.27 22.01 -31.81
CA VAL A 498 -98.96 21.55 -32.40
C VAL A 498 -98.47 22.01 -33.82
N ASN A 499 -97.23 22.57 -33.97
CA ASN A 499 -95.98 21.92 -34.53
C ASN A 499 -94.79 22.86 -34.98
N ARG A 500 -93.56 22.30 -35.09
CA ARG A 500 -92.30 22.71 -35.83
C ARG A 500 -91.51 23.97 -35.41
N GLY A 501 -90.18 24.06 -35.60
CA GLY A 501 -89.17 23.05 -36.06
C GLY A 501 -87.83 23.64 -36.58
N LYS A 502 -86.89 22.74 -37.00
CA LYS A 502 -85.51 22.92 -37.55
C LYS A 502 -84.33 23.08 -36.55
N GLU A 503 -83.05 22.85 -36.91
CA GLU A 503 -82.36 21.69 -37.58
C GLU A 503 -80.88 22.02 -37.93
N ALA A 504 -79.95 21.10 -37.57
CA ALA A 504 -78.55 20.88 -38.01
C ALA A 504 -77.70 20.47 -36.76
N GLY A 505 -76.83 19.44 -36.73
CA GLY A 505 -76.31 18.51 -37.75
C GLY A 505 -74.77 18.66 -37.89
N GLY A 506 -73.92 17.66 -37.64
CA GLY A 506 -74.09 16.28 -37.16
C GLY A 506 -72.73 15.55 -36.97
N GLY A 507 -72.73 14.28 -36.51
CA GLY A 507 -71.54 13.47 -36.15
C GLY A 507 -71.12 13.67 -34.67
N GLU A 508 -70.99 12.66 -33.79
CA GLU A 508 -70.28 11.35 -33.83
C GLU A 508 -68.74 11.47 -33.88
N SER A 509 -67.95 10.84 -33.00
CA SER A 509 -68.26 10.09 -31.76
C SER A 509 -67.02 9.79 -30.88
N GLY A 510 -67.14 9.89 -29.55
CA GLY A 510 -66.56 8.91 -28.62
C GLY A 510 -65.18 9.12 -27.94
N VAL A 511 -65.21 9.12 -26.59
CA VAL A 511 -64.39 8.30 -25.64
C VAL A 511 -62.86 8.60 -25.44
N GLU A 512 -62.54 8.99 -24.19
CA GLU A 512 -61.33 8.76 -23.35
C GLU A 512 -59.90 9.30 -23.64
N SER A 513 -59.42 10.10 -22.68
CA SER A 513 -58.27 9.87 -21.75
C SER A 513 -56.78 9.86 -22.16
N GLU A 514 -56.04 10.66 -21.36
CA GLU A 514 -54.71 10.45 -20.75
C GLU A 514 -53.38 10.54 -21.55
N ASP A 515 -52.32 10.84 -20.78
CA ASP A 515 -50.93 10.95 -21.19
C ASP A 515 -50.30 9.62 -21.62
N ARG A 516 -49.37 9.65 -22.58
CA ARG A 516 -47.92 9.50 -22.31
C ARG A 516 -47.06 9.40 -23.58
N VAL A 517 -45.85 9.95 -23.50
CA VAL A 517 -44.78 9.64 -24.47
C VAL A 517 -44.09 8.33 -24.06
N SER A 518 -44.08 7.37 -24.99
CA SER A 518 -43.14 6.24 -25.04
C SER A 518 -42.15 6.52 -26.19
N ALA A 519 -40.82 6.38 -26.14
CA ALA A 519 -39.89 5.42 -25.51
C ALA A 519 -39.34 4.36 -26.50
N SER A 520 -38.01 4.15 -26.47
CA SER A 520 -37.29 2.94 -26.93
C SER A 520 -37.15 2.68 -28.46
N PRO A 521 -36.31 1.73 -28.93
CA PRO A 521 -34.92 1.37 -28.51
C PRO A 521 -34.00 1.06 -29.75
N LEU A 522 -33.03 0.12 -29.61
CA LEU A 522 -32.15 -0.54 -30.62
C LEU A 522 -30.81 0.19 -30.96
N SER A 523 -29.69 -0.50 -31.29
CA SER A 523 -29.17 -1.81 -30.85
C SER A 523 -27.70 -2.03 -31.29
N ILE A 524 -26.96 -2.88 -30.55
CA ILE A 524 -25.95 -3.89 -31.00
C ILE A 524 -25.07 -3.56 -32.25
N GLN A 525 -23.72 -3.51 -32.12
CA GLN A 525 -22.85 -4.68 -32.39
C GLN A 525 -21.34 -4.49 -32.05
N ILE A 526 -20.68 -5.62 -31.78
CA ILE A 526 -19.29 -5.86 -31.35
C ILE A 526 -18.30 -5.86 -32.54
N HIS A 527 -17.05 -5.41 -32.32
CA HIS A 527 -15.90 -6.01 -33.03
C HIS A 527 -14.63 -6.15 -32.15
N LEU A 528 -13.59 -6.83 -32.67
CA LEU A 528 -12.70 -7.70 -31.88
C LEU A 528 -11.33 -7.13 -31.42
N GLN A 529 -10.76 -7.92 -30.49
CA GLN A 529 -9.41 -7.94 -29.94
C GLN A 529 -8.26 -7.81 -30.96
N THR A 530 -7.08 -7.39 -30.49
CA THR A 530 -5.82 -8.16 -30.63
C THR A 530 -4.77 -7.66 -29.62
N LEU A 531 -4.19 -8.56 -28.82
CA LEU A 531 -2.88 -8.41 -28.20
C LEU A 531 -2.18 -9.78 -28.20
N HIS A 532 -0.91 -9.81 -28.60
CA HIS A 532 -0.14 -11.05 -28.74
C HIS A 532 0.53 -11.49 -27.44
N LEU A 533 0.55 -12.80 -27.19
CA LEU A 533 1.40 -13.48 -26.21
C LEU A 533 2.26 -14.52 -26.92
N ASN A 534 3.56 -14.54 -26.61
CA ASN A 534 4.56 -15.52 -27.07
C ASN A 534 5.91 -15.19 -26.38
N THR A 535 6.80 -16.13 -26.05
CA THR A 535 6.69 -17.57 -25.70
C THR A 535 8.01 -17.95 -25.00
N ALA A 536 8.02 -18.88 -24.05
CA ALA A 536 9.12 -19.83 -23.84
C ALA A 536 8.84 -20.78 -22.66
N CYS A 537 9.17 -22.07 -22.83
CA CYS A 537 9.34 -23.01 -21.73
C CYS A 537 10.76 -23.57 -21.77
N THR A 538 11.31 -23.93 -20.61
CA THR A 538 12.20 -25.09 -20.49
C THR A 538 11.86 -25.83 -19.21
N ALA A 539 11.99 -27.16 -19.22
CA ALA A 539 11.63 -28.03 -18.11
C ALA A 539 12.76 -29.03 -17.83
N ALA A 540 12.89 -29.46 -16.57
CA ALA A 540 13.66 -30.63 -16.19
C ALA A 540 12.87 -31.41 -15.12
N LYS A 541 12.76 -32.73 -15.31
CA LYS A 541 12.15 -33.68 -14.35
C LYS A 541 13.18 -34.74 -13.98
N SER A 542 13.29 -35.07 -12.71
CA SER A 542 13.91 -36.33 -12.26
C SER A 542 13.47 -36.68 -10.82
N PRO A 543 12.46 -37.56 -10.64
CA PRO A 543 12.11 -38.10 -9.33
C PRO A 543 12.87 -39.40 -9.03
N ALA A 544 13.32 -39.55 -7.78
CA ALA A 544 13.75 -40.83 -7.20
C ALA A 544 13.02 -41.05 -5.86
N LYS A 545 12.75 -42.30 -5.48
CA LYS A 545 11.76 -42.66 -4.45
C LYS A 545 12.17 -43.95 -3.72
N VAL A 546 11.74 -44.10 -2.46
CA VAL A 546 11.84 -45.31 -1.60
C VAL A 546 13.29 -45.70 -1.25
N HIS A 547 13.76 -45.69 0.01
CA HIS A 547 13.34 -46.61 1.07
C HIS A 547 13.79 -46.18 2.48
N SER A 548 12.93 -46.45 3.47
CA SER A 548 13.35 -46.76 4.85
C SER A 548 13.18 -48.27 5.08
N PRO A 549 13.94 -48.88 6.01
CA PRO A 549 13.28 -49.42 7.21
C PRO A 549 14.08 -49.34 8.52
N SER A 550 13.37 -48.93 9.58
CA SER A 550 13.21 -49.54 10.92
C SER A 550 14.29 -50.38 11.64
N GLN A 551 14.19 -50.34 12.98
CA GLN A 551 14.79 -51.21 14.03
C GLN A 551 16.26 -50.89 14.40
N LEU A 552 16.58 -50.47 15.65
CA LEU A 552 16.50 -51.15 16.97
C LEU A 552 17.55 -52.26 17.15
N TYR A 553 18.63 -52.00 17.91
CA TYR A 553 18.82 -52.58 19.26
C TYR A 553 20.06 -52.04 20.01
N HIS A 554 20.17 -52.46 21.28
CA HIS A 554 21.33 -52.46 22.18
C HIS A 554 21.92 -51.15 22.74
N SER A 555 21.62 -50.95 24.02
CA SER A 555 22.46 -50.24 24.98
C SER A 555 23.58 -51.13 25.54
N ARG A 556 24.71 -50.52 25.93
CA ARG A 556 25.27 -50.65 27.29
C ARG A 556 26.36 -49.61 27.56
N ALA A 557 26.55 -49.30 28.85
CA ALA A 557 27.47 -48.28 29.34
C ALA A 557 28.94 -48.74 29.30
N TRP A 558 29.85 -47.76 29.33
CA TRP A 558 31.10 -47.93 30.09
C TRP A 558 31.40 -46.71 30.98
N ASN A 559 32.47 -46.79 31.76
CA ASN A 559 32.51 -46.21 33.11
C ASN A 559 33.82 -45.48 33.41
N GLN A 560 33.74 -44.51 34.33
CA GLN A 560 34.82 -44.01 35.21
C GLN A 560 36.08 -43.30 34.66
N ARG A 561 36.26 -42.08 35.21
CA ARG A 561 37.45 -41.57 35.93
C ARG A 561 38.74 -41.15 35.19
N LYS A 562 39.23 -39.99 35.66
CA LYS A 562 40.64 -39.57 35.84
C LYS A 562 41.51 -39.46 34.58
N LYS A 563 41.80 -38.21 34.20
CA LYS A 563 42.84 -37.46 34.91
C LYS A 563 42.32 -36.08 35.31
#